data_AF-A0ABC9XY52-F1
#
_entry.id   AF-A0ABC9XY52-F1
#
_cell.length_a   1.000
_cell.length_b   1.000
_cell.length_c   1.000
_cell.angle_alpha   90.00
_cell.angle_beta   90.00
_cell.angle_gamma   90.00
#
_symmetry.space_group_name_H-M   'P 1'
#
loop_
_entity.id
_entity.type
_entity.pdbx_description
1 polymer ?
#
loop_
_entity_poly.entity_id
_entity_poly.type
_entity_poly.pdbx_seq_one_letter_code
_entity_poly.pdbx_strand_id
1 'polypeptide(L)'
;MAARKILRLAELQSRSLRPLPRPLQRIGQWRVAQGWAPSTSGYGPLRDLPDWSFLDGRPAPLWRGQLRRLQENQELARRAVKLSRGLDAAAATKPPGGDPDPRLRPKGSRRKPVRTSTDQ
;
A
#
# COMPACT_ATOMS: atom_id res chain seq x y z
N MET A 1 -16.81 33.65 -36.80
CA MET A 1 -15.35 33.41 -36.67
C MET A 1 -14.90 33.15 -35.22
N ALA A 2 -15.43 33.84 -34.20
CA ALA A 2 -14.98 33.71 -32.80
C ALA A 2 -15.32 32.34 -32.14
N ALA A 3 -16.51 31.78 -32.39
CA ALA A 3 -16.95 30.52 -31.77
C ALA A 3 -16.03 29.32 -32.07
N ARG A 4 -15.47 29.24 -33.28
CA ARG A 4 -14.50 28.18 -33.64
C ARG A 4 -13.18 28.29 -32.86
N LYS A 5 -12.72 29.50 -32.56
CA LYS A 5 -11.50 29.73 -31.77
C LYS A 5 -11.72 29.36 -30.31
N ILE A 6 -12.89 29.68 -29.75
CA ILE A 6 -13.27 29.33 -28.37
C ILE A 6 -13.38 27.81 -28.22
N LEU A 7 -14.05 27.13 -29.15
CA LEU A 7 -14.11 25.66 -29.16
C LEU A 7 -12.72 25.03 -29.23
N ARG A 8 -11.82 25.57 -30.07
CA ARG A 8 -10.44 25.08 -30.19
C ARG A 8 -9.62 25.29 -28.92
N LEU A 9 -9.81 26.42 -28.23
CA LEU A 9 -9.16 26.69 -26.95
C LEU A 9 -9.69 25.80 -25.82
N ALA A 10 -11.01 25.59 -25.77
CA ALA A 10 -11.63 24.64 -24.85
C ALA A 10 -11.19 23.19 -25.13
N GLU A 11 -10.98 22.83 -26.39
CA GLU A 11 -10.45 21.52 -26.79
C GLU A 11 -8.98 21.34 -26.37
N LEU A 12 -8.16 22.38 -26.50
CA LEU A 12 -6.77 22.35 -26.04
C LEU A 12 -6.67 22.31 -24.51
N GLN A 13 -7.49 23.07 -23.78
CA GLN A 13 -7.59 22.98 -22.32
C GLN A 13 -8.11 21.62 -21.87
N SER A 14 -9.12 21.05 -22.55
CA SER A 14 -9.63 19.72 -22.19
C SER A 14 -8.64 18.60 -22.48
N ARG A 15 -7.66 18.80 -23.37
CA ARG A 15 -6.56 17.85 -23.62
C ARG A 15 -5.48 17.91 -22.54
N SER A 16 -5.16 19.09 -21.99
CA SER A 16 -4.17 19.22 -20.90
C SER A 16 -4.71 18.76 -19.55
N LEU A 17 -6.03 18.79 -19.36
CA LEU A 17 -6.69 18.26 -18.17
C LEU A 17 -6.90 16.74 -18.20
N ARG A 18 -6.57 16.05 -19.29
CA ARG A 18 -6.67 14.58 -19.33
C ARG A 18 -5.56 13.99 -18.50
N PRO A 19 -5.87 13.10 -17.54
CA PRO A 19 -4.82 12.33 -16.90
C PRO A 19 -4.09 11.53 -17.97
N LEU A 20 -2.76 11.66 -18.01
CA LEU A 20 -1.94 10.91 -18.94
C LEU A 20 -2.19 9.40 -18.74
N PRO A 21 -2.27 8.61 -19.82
CA PRO A 21 -2.37 7.17 -19.69
C PRO A 21 -1.18 6.69 -18.87
N ARG A 22 -1.44 5.87 -17.85
CA ARG A 22 -0.37 5.26 -17.06
C ARG A 22 0.53 4.48 -18.02
N PRO A 23 1.86 4.51 -17.85
CA PRO A 23 2.77 3.75 -18.70
C PRO A 23 2.36 2.27 -18.70
N LEU A 24 2.69 1.52 -19.75
CA LEU A 24 2.41 0.08 -19.81
C LEU A 24 3.06 -0.62 -18.61
N GLN A 25 2.25 -1.00 -17.63
CA GLN A 25 2.70 -1.66 -16.42
C GLN A 25 2.71 -3.17 -16.65
N ARG A 26 3.69 -3.87 -16.05
CA ARG A 26 3.62 -5.33 -15.95
C ARG A 26 2.38 -5.69 -15.14
N ILE A 27 1.69 -6.78 -15.47
CA ILE A 27 0.42 -7.17 -14.83
C ILE A 27 0.52 -7.19 -13.29
N GLY A 28 1.64 -7.67 -12.74
CA GLY A 28 1.87 -7.66 -11.29
C GLY A 28 1.91 -6.26 -10.66
N GLN A 29 2.47 -5.27 -11.36
CA GLN A 29 2.50 -3.87 -10.90
C GLN A 29 1.10 -3.26 -10.94
N TRP A 30 0.34 -3.55 -12.01
CA TRP A 30 -1.05 -3.13 -12.10
C TRP A 30 -1.88 -3.74 -10.96
N ARG A 31 -1.70 -5.04 -10.66
CA ARG A 31 -2.37 -5.71 -9.53
C ARG A 31 -2.05 -5.03 -8.19
N VAL A 32 -0.78 -4.74 -7.93
CA VAL A 32 -0.37 -4.03 -6.71
C VAL A 32 -0.99 -2.63 -6.66
N ALA A 33 -1.05 -1.91 -7.78
CA ALA A 33 -1.71 -0.61 -7.86
C ALA A 33 -3.24 -0.68 -7.61
N GLN A 34 -3.87 -1.84 -7.79
CA GLN A 34 -5.26 -2.11 -7.42
C GLN A 34 -5.42 -2.65 -5.99
N GLY A 35 -4.34 -2.80 -5.23
CA GLY A 35 -4.37 -3.39 -3.88
C GLY A 35 -4.49 -4.92 -3.87
N TRP A 36 -4.14 -5.59 -4.98
CA TRP A 36 -4.13 -7.04 -5.09
C TRP A 36 -2.72 -7.60 -4.93
N ALA A 37 -2.65 -8.92 -4.71
CA ALA A 37 -1.38 -9.63 -4.72
C ALA A 37 -0.69 -9.53 -6.10
N PRO A 38 0.65 -9.40 -6.13
CA PRO A 38 1.41 -9.29 -7.38
C PRO A 38 1.32 -10.56 -8.25
N SER A 39 1.12 -11.72 -7.62
CA SER A 39 0.92 -13.01 -8.28
C SER A 39 -0.51 -13.51 -8.13
N THR A 40 -0.96 -14.31 -9.10
CA THR A 40 -2.29 -14.95 -9.08
C THR A 40 -2.45 -15.96 -7.95
N SER A 41 -1.36 -16.61 -7.53
CA SER A 41 -1.30 -17.54 -6.39
C SER A 41 -1.05 -16.85 -5.04
N GLY A 42 -1.05 -15.51 -5.03
CA GLY A 42 -0.96 -14.71 -3.82
C GLY A 42 -2.23 -14.76 -2.98
N TYR A 43 -2.33 -13.91 -1.96
CA TYR A 43 -3.54 -13.80 -1.14
C TYR A 43 -4.76 -13.44 -2.00
N GLY A 44 -5.94 -13.99 -1.66
CA GLY A 44 -7.16 -13.74 -2.40
C GLY A 44 -8.07 -14.97 -2.52
N PRO A 45 -9.25 -14.81 -3.15
CA PRO A 45 -10.29 -15.84 -3.18
C PRO A 45 -9.81 -17.14 -3.83
N LEU A 46 -9.00 -17.06 -4.89
CA LEU A 46 -8.47 -18.24 -5.58
C LEU A 46 -7.54 -19.09 -4.71
N ARG A 47 -6.89 -18.48 -3.71
CA ARG A 47 -5.94 -19.18 -2.83
C ARG A 47 -6.59 -19.61 -1.52
N ASP A 48 -7.49 -18.79 -0.99
CA ASP A 48 -7.97 -18.90 0.37
C ASP A 48 -9.33 -19.62 0.45
N LEU A 49 -10.12 -19.61 -0.63
CA LEU A 49 -11.40 -20.33 -0.73
C LEU A 49 -11.16 -21.82 -1.04
N PRO A 50 -11.99 -22.74 -0.51
CA PRO A 50 -11.88 -24.16 -0.86
C PRO A 50 -12.34 -24.43 -2.30
N ASP A 51 -11.62 -25.32 -2.98
CA ASP A 51 -11.93 -25.71 -4.37
C ASP A 51 -13.19 -26.59 -4.48
N TRP A 52 -13.68 -27.16 -3.37
CA TRP A 52 -14.85 -28.04 -3.33
C TRP A 52 -15.62 -27.92 -2.00
N SER A 53 -16.84 -28.45 -1.98
CA SER A 53 -17.65 -28.59 -0.76
C SER A 53 -18.48 -29.86 -0.83
N PHE A 54 -19.01 -30.33 0.31
CA PHE A 54 -19.90 -31.49 0.33
C PHE A 54 -21.27 -31.10 -0.25
N LEU A 55 -22.00 -32.08 -0.81
CA LEU A 55 -23.34 -31.87 -1.35
C LEU A 55 -24.32 -31.31 -0.30
N ASP A 56 -24.14 -31.71 0.96
CA ASP A 56 -24.93 -31.23 2.09
C ASP A 56 -24.62 -29.77 2.50
N GLY A 57 -23.72 -29.08 1.78
CA GLY A 57 -23.28 -27.72 2.07
C GLY A 57 -22.25 -27.62 3.21
N ARG A 58 -21.77 -28.75 3.74
CA ARG A 58 -20.67 -28.73 4.72
C ARG A 58 -19.39 -28.21 4.04
N PRO A 59 -18.62 -27.34 4.72
CA PRO A 59 -17.39 -26.82 4.14
C PRO A 59 -16.35 -27.95 4.00
N ALA A 60 -15.49 -27.84 2.99
CA ALA A 60 -14.34 -28.72 2.88
C ALA A 60 -13.41 -28.55 4.10
N PRO A 61 -12.74 -29.63 4.55
CA PRO A 61 -11.75 -29.54 5.60
C PRO A 61 -10.58 -28.64 5.17
N LEU A 62 -10.03 -27.88 6.11
CA LEU A 62 -8.87 -27.02 5.86
C LEU A 62 -7.63 -27.84 5.53
N TRP A 63 -6.90 -27.42 4.50
CA TRP A 63 -5.67 -28.09 4.10
C TRP A 63 -4.47 -27.60 4.91
N ARG A 64 -3.42 -28.42 4.99
CA ARG A 64 -2.17 -28.10 5.72
C ARG A 64 -1.61 -26.72 5.36
N GLY A 65 -1.66 -26.35 4.08
CA GLY A 65 -1.20 -25.04 3.62
C GLY A 65 -2.06 -23.87 4.12
N GLN A 66 -3.38 -24.04 4.17
CA GLN A 66 -4.31 -23.02 4.72
C GLN A 66 -4.09 -22.86 6.22
N LEU A 67 -3.98 -23.96 6.97
CA LEU A 67 -3.70 -23.94 8.41
C LEU A 67 -2.39 -23.21 8.72
N ARG A 68 -1.31 -23.54 7.99
CA ARG A 68 -0.01 -22.88 8.15
C ARG A 68 -0.12 -21.36 7.94
N ARG A 69 -0.78 -20.93 6.87
CA ARG A 69 -0.97 -19.49 6.57
C ARG A 69 -1.82 -18.79 7.61
N LEU A 70 -2.85 -19.45 8.14
CA LEU A 70 -3.68 -18.91 9.22
C LEU A 70 -2.82 -18.67 10.46
N GLN A 71 -1.97 -19.62 10.81
CA GLN A 71 -1.04 -19.48 11.94
C GLN A 71 -0.02 -18.36 11.69
N GLU A 72 0.62 -18.31 10.53
CA GLU A 72 1.56 -17.25 10.13
C GLU A 72 0.89 -15.86 10.23
N ASN A 73 -0.35 -15.73 9.74
CA ASN A 73 -1.12 -14.48 9.80
C ASN A 73 -1.48 -14.09 11.25
N GLN A 74 -1.85 -15.05 12.09
CA GLN A 74 -2.10 -14.81 13.51
C GLN A 74 -0.85 -14.34 14.24
N GLU A 75 0.30 -14.97 13.97
CA GLU A 75 1.58 -14.56 14.55
C GLU A 75 1.98 -13.15 14.12
N LEU A 76 1.81 -12.83 12.83
CA LEU A 76 2.06 -11.48 12.31
C LEU A 76 1.16 -10.45 13.01
N ALA A 77 -0.14 -10.72 13.14
CA ALA A 77 -1.08 -9.82 13.82
C ALA A 77 -0.71 -9.61 15.29
N ARG A 78 -0.37 -10.68 16.02
CA ARG A 78 0.09 -10.59 17.42
C ARG A 78 1.34 -9.72 17.55
N ARG A 79 2.31 -9.89 16.64
CA ARG A 79 3.53 -9.07 16.62
C ARG A 79 3.23 -7.60 16.34
N ALA A 80 2.37 -7.31 15.36
CA ALA A 80 1.98 -5.94 15.03
C ALA A 80 1.34 -5.23 16.24
N VAL A 81 0.39 -5.89 16.92
CA VAL A 81 -0.27 -5.35 18.13
C VAL A 81 0.74 -5.12 19.25
N LYS A 82 1.64 -6.09 19.50
CA LYS A 82 2.68 -5.95 20.52
C LYS A 82 3.57 -4.73 20.26
N LEU A 83 4.02 -4.56 19.02
CA LEU A 83 4.86 -3.43 18.63
C LEU A 83 4.12 -2.10 18.74
N SER A 84 2.86 -2.03 18.29
CA SER A 84 2.03 -0.82 18.42
C SER A 84 1.92 -0.39 19.89
N ARG A 85 1.56 -1.31 20.79
CA ARG A 85 1.45 -1.02 22.23
C ARG A 85 2.78 -0.55 22.84
N GLY A 86 3.90 -1.13 22.38
CA GLY A 86 5.23 -0.70 22.82
C GLY A 86 5.55 0.74 22.40
N LEU A 87 5.17 1.13 21.17
CA LEU A 87 5.33 2.50 20.68
C LEU A 87 4.42 3.47 21.46
N ASP A 88 3.17 3.09 21.71
CA ASP A 88 2.21 3.92 22.45
C ASP A 88 2.68 4.18 23.90
N ALA A 89 3.20 3.15 24.57
CA ALA A 89 3.76 3.28 25.92
C ALA A 89 5.01 4.18 25.95
N ALA A 90 5.89 4.05 24.96
CA ALA A 90 7.07 4.92 24.83
C ALA A 90 6.67 6.38 24.54
N ALA A 91 5.65 6.60 23.71
CA ALA A 91 5.12 7.92 23.44
C ALA A 91 4.49 8.55 24.70
N ALA A 92 3.72 7.78 25.48
CA ALA A 92 3.13 8.23 26.75
C ALA A 92 4.18 8.55 27.82
N THR A 93 5.33 7.88 27.79
CA THR A 93 6.44 8.12 28.72
C THR A 93 7.19 9.41 28.38
N LYS A 94 7.13 9.89 27.13
CA LYS A 94 7.77 11.15 26.74
C LYS A 94 6.96 12.32 27.31
N PRO A 95 7.53 13.14 28.20
CA PRO A 95 6.79 14.25 28.79
C PRO A 95 6.42 15.28 27.70
N PRO A 96 5.20 15.87 27.76
CA PRO A 96 4.80 16.94 26.87
C PRO A 96 5.65 18.19 27.19
N GLY A 97 6.74 18.40 26.45
CA GLY A 97 7.65 19.53 26.64
C GLY A 97 9.11 19.17 26.90
N GLY A 98 9.49 17.88 26.90
CA GLY A 98 10.90 17.49 26.99
C GLY A 98 11.65 17.80 25.69
N ASP A 99 12.56 18.79 25.74
CA ASP A 99 13.56 19.03 24.70
C ASP A 99 14.18 17.69 24.23
N PRO A 100 14.42 17.50 22.92
CA PRO A 100 15.10 16.29 22.47
C PRO A 100 16.48 16.23 23.13
N ASP A 101 16.71 15.19 23.95
CA ASP A 101 18.00 14.94 24.58
C ASP A 101 19.10 15.08 23.51
N PRO A 102 20.05 16.02 23.66
CA PRO A 102 21.07 16.28 22.64
C PRO A 102 21.92 15.06 22.30
N ARG A 103 21.90 14.01 23.15
CA ARG A 103 22.58 12.73 22.93
C ARG A 103 21.86 11.80 21.96
N LEU A 104 20.57 11.98 21.73
CA LEU A 104 19.78 11.20 20.75
C LEU A 104 19.81 11.80 19.34
N ARG A 105 20.55 12.90 19.11
CA ARG A 105 20.78 13.39 17.75
C ARG A 105 21.51 12.32 16.96
N PRO A 106 20.97 11.84 15.82
CA PRO A 106 21.72 10.97 14.94
C PRO A 106 22.94 11.74 14.42
N LYS A 107 24.14 11.37 14.89
CA LYS A 107 25.39 11.90 14.34
C LYS A 107 25.47 11.50 12.86
N GLY A 108 25.21 12.45 11.97
CA GLY A 108 25.60 12.35 10.57
C GLY A 108 24.54 11.96 9.54
N SER A 109 23.25 12.25 9.74
CA SER A 109 22.30 12.20 8.61
C SER A 109 22.46 13.44 7.72
N ARG A 110 23.54 13.48 6.92
CA ARG A 110 23.57 14.34 5.72
C ARG A 110 22.61 13.73 4.71
N ARG A 111 21.30 13.95 4.86
CA ARG A 111 20.38 13.78 3.73
C ARG A 111 20.84 14.77 2.67
N LYS A 112 21.52 14.28 1.63
CA LYS A 112 21.79 15.09 0.45
C LYS A 112 20.43 15.59 -0.06
N PRO A 113 20.25 16.89 -0.34
CA PRO A 113 19.01 17.36 -0.92
C PRO A 113 18.82 16.63 -2.24
N VAL A 114 17.71 15.89 -2.35
CA VAL A 114 17.23 15.41 -3.64
C VAL A 114 16.94 16.68 -4.44
N ARG A 115 17.77 16.95 -5.45
CA ARG A 115 17.50 18.01 -6.42
C ARG A 115 16.21 17.61 -7.13
N THR A 116 15.07 18.14 -6.69
CA THR A 116 13.89 18.19 -7.54
C THR A 116 14.28 19.08 -8.70
N SER A 117 14.48 18.49 -9.88
CA SER A 117 14.61 19.25 -11.12
C SER A 117 13.25 19.90 -11.41
N THR A 118 13.01 21.01 -10.76
CA THR A 118 12.10 22.03 -11.25
C THR A 118 13.01 23.03 -11.94
N ASP A 119 13.15 22.89 -13.26
CA ASP A 119 13.39 24.04 -14.12
C ASP A 119 13.19 23.66 -15.59
N GLN A 120 12.27 24.42 -16.20
CA GLN A 120 12.05 24.73 -17.62
C GLN A 120 11.34 23.71 -18.52
#